data_AF-A0A7I7SV42-F1
#
_entry.id   AF-A0A7I7SV42-F1
#
_cell.length_a   1.000
_cell.length_b   1.000
_cell.length_c   1.000
_cell.angle_alpha   90.00
_cell.angle_beta   90.00
_cell.angle_gamma   90.00
#
_symmetry.space_group_name_H-M   'P 1'
#
loop_
_entity.id
_entity.type
_entity.pdbx_description
1 polymer ?
#
loop_
_entity_poly.entity_id
_entity_poly.type
_entity_poly.pdbx_seq_one_letter_code
_entity_poly.pdbx_strand_id
1 'polypeptide(L)' 'MPGVQTLDEVRASGRYRFLTPDQLINEVRASAHYGPIVLHPLVGGMPVEKAWKSVTLLTDEVLPALG' A
#
# COMPACT_ATOMS: atom_id res chain seq x y z
N MET A 1 14.53 -7.70 17.62
CA MET A 1 14.60 -8.65 16.47
C MET A 1 15.52 -8.04 15.44
N PRO A 2 16.50 -8.76 14.89
CA PRO A 2 17.26 -8.23 13.76
C PRO A 2 16.29 -7.91 12.61
N GLY A 3 16.46 -6.75 11.99
CA GLY A 3 15.64 -6.35 10.86
C GLY A 3 15.80 -7.32 9.68
N VAL A 4 14.80 -7.36 8.80
CA VAL A 4 14.89 -8.03 7.50
C VAL A 4 16.04 -7.42 6.69
N GLN A 5 16.85 -8.25 6.05
CA GLN A 5 18.10 -7.84 5.41
C GLN A 5 17.96 -7.72 3.89
N THR A 6 16.92 -8.32 3.31
CA THR A 6 16.67 -8.32 1.87
C THR A 6 15.25 -7.87 1.53
N LEU A 7 15.05 -7.39 0.30
CA LEU A 7 13.73 -7.01 -0.20
C LEU A 7 12.74 -8.17 -0.21
N ASP A 8 13.22 -9.39 -0.49
CA ASP A 8 12.36 -10.57 -0.52
C ASP A 8 11.91 -10.96 0.89
N GLU A 9 12.77 -10.83 1.90
CA GLU A 9 12.36 -10.98 3.30
C GLU A 9 11.34 -9.92 3.73
N VAL A 10 11.50 -8.66 3.28
CA VAL A 10 10.50 -7.61 3.54
C VAL A 10 9.14 -8.02 2.99
N ARG A 11 9.08 -8.46 1.73
CA ARG A 11 7.84 -8.90 1.07
C ARG A 11 7.25 -10.14 1.75
N ALA A 12 8.08 -11.15 2.01
CA ALA A 12 7.67 -12.40 2.66
C ALA A 12 7.17 -12.19 4.09
N SER A 13 7.64 -11.14 4.78
CA SER A 13 7.19 -10.84 6.16
C SER A 13 5.71 -10.50 6.26
N GLY A 14 5.06 -10.09 5.16
CA GLY A 14 3.66 -9.66 5.13
C GLY A 14 3.38 -8.37 5.93
N ARG A 15 4.40 -7.76 6.55
CA ARG A 15 4.27 -6.54 7.35
C ARG A 15 3.97 -5.30 6.50
N TYR A 16 4.42 -5.32 5.24
CA TYR A 16 4.16 -4.28 4.27
C TYR A 16 3.53 -4.90 3.03
N ARG A 17 2.45 -4.29 2.55
CA ARG A 17 1.79 -4.69 1.32
C ARG A 17 2.14 -3.70 0.22
N PHE A 18 2.56 -4.21 -0.92
CA PHE A 18 2.84 -3.43 -2.12
C PHE A 18 1.81 -3.82 -3.16
N LEU A 19 0.83 -2.94 -3.39
CA LEU A 19 -0.30 -3.21 -4.27
C LEU A 19 -0.36 -2.14 -5.36
N THR A 20 -0.76 -2.53 -6.56
CA THR A 20 -1.25 -1.58 -7.56
C THR A 20 -2.65 -1.09 -7.17
N PRO A 21 -3.12 0.03 -7.75
CA PRO A 21 -4.50 0.49 -7.55
C PRO A 21 -5.54 -0.61 -7.81
N ASP A 22 -5.46 -1.30 -8.95
CA ASP A 22 -6.37 -2.38 -9.31
C ASP A 22 -6.37 -3.53 -8.29
N GLN A 23 -5.19 -3.91 -7.77
CA GLN A 23 -5.09 -4.96 -6.76
C GLN A 23 -5.82 -4.55 -5.48
N LEU A 24 -5.60 -3.33 -5.00
CA LEU A 24 -6.28 -2.84 -3.81
C LEU A 24 -7.80 -2.74 -4.02
N ILE A 25 -8.25 -2.22 -5.15
CA ILE A 25 -9.68 -2.12 -5.49
C ILE A 25 -10.33 -3.50 -5.51
N ASN A 26 -9.70 -4.46 -6.18
CA ASN A 26 -10.23 -5.82 -6.27
C ASN A 26 -10.32 -6.49 -4.89
N GLU A 27 -9.31 -6.32 -4.05
CA GLU A 27 -9.32 -6.86 -2.70
C GLU A 27 -10.42 -6.26 -1.83
N VAL A 28 -10.61 -4.93 -1.89
CA VAL A 28 -11.67 -4.24 -1.15
C VAL A 28 -13.04 -4.71 -1.60
N ARG A 29 -13.28 -4.76 -2.92
CA ARG A 29 -14.56 -5.21 -3.49
C ARG A 29 -14.86 -6.69 -3.22
N ALA A 30 -13.83 -7.53 -3.13
CA ALA A 30 -13.97 -8.96 -2.85
C ALA A 30 -14.26 -9.26 -1.36
N SER A 31 -14.14 -8.27 -0.47
CA SER A 31 -14.34 -8.46 0.97
C SER A 31 -15.53 -7.66 1.48
N ALA A 32 -16.49 -8.35 2.11
CA ALA A 32 -17.60 -7.69 2.80
C ALA A 32 -17.14 -6.82 3.99
N HIS A 33 -15.95 -7.11 4.53
CA HIS A 33 -15.39 -6.45 5.72
C HIS A 33 -13.88 -6.22 5.57
N TYR A 34 -13.46 -5.45 4.55
CA TYR A 34 -12.05 -5.18 4.29
C TYR A 34 -11.34 -4.42 5.43
N GLY A 35 -12.06 -3.52 6.10
CA GLY A 35 -11.51 -2.63 7.13
C GLY A 35 -10.88 -1.36 6.55
N PRO A 36 -10.24 -0.53 7.39
CA PRO A 36 -9.66 0.75 6.97
C PRO A 36 -8.40 0.55 6.11
N ILE A 37 -8.26 1.37 5.06
CA ILE A 37 -7.03 1.46 4.27
C ILE A 37 -6.08 2.42 4.99
N VAL A 38 -4.91 1.92 5.42
CA VAL A 38 -3.86 2.73 6.07
C VAL A 38 -2.65 2.81 5.13
N LEU A 39 -2.31 4.03 4.72
CA LEU A 39 -1.14 4.31 3.90
C LEU A 39 -0.07 5.01 4.74
N HIS A 40 1.15 4.47 4.73
CA HIS A 40 2.34 5.09 5.33
C HIS A 40 3.30 5.56 4.22
N PRO A 41 3.06 6.74 3.60
CA PRO A 41 3.77 7.16 2.40
C PRO A 41 5.23 7.53 2.66
N LEU A 42 5.59 7.92 3.90
CA LEU A 42 6.95 8.26 4.32
C LEU A 42 7.47 7.23 5.31
N VAL A 43 7.91 6.08 4.82
CA VAL A 43 8.56 5.03 5.61
C VAL A 43 10.02 4.87 5.20
N GLY A 44 10.91 4.72 6.18
CA GLY A 44 12.29 4.29 5.95
C GLY A 44 13.14 5.22 5.06
N GLY A 45 12.89 6.53 5.07
CA GLY A 45 13.64 7.49 4.26
C GLY A 45 13.26 7.53 2.77
N MET A 46 12.04 7.08 2.43
CA MET A 46 11.53 7.13 1.06
C MET A 46 11.61 8.55 0.45
N PRO A 47 11.99 8.70 -0.84
CA PRO A 47 11.97 9.99 -1.51
C PRO A 47 10.56 10.59 -1.52
N VAL A 48 10.47 11.89 -1.24
CA VAL A 48 9.19 12.60 -1.09
C VAL A 48 8.35 12.51 -2.36
N GLU A 49 8.97 12.53 -3.54
CA GLU A 49 8.28 12.44 -4.83
C GLU A 49 7.61 11.08 -5.02
N LYS A 50 8.22 10.00 -4.50
CA LYS A 50 7.65 8.64 -4.54
C LYS A 50 6.53 8.48 -3.52
N ALA A 51 6.68 9.08 -2.35
CA ALA A 51 5.65 9.15 -1.32
C ALA A 51 4.40 9.87 -1.87
N TRP A 52 4.60 11.04 -2.49
CA TRP A 52 3.54 11.81 -3.11
C TRP A 52 2.82 11.04 -4.21
N LYS A 53 3.57 10.36 -5.08
CA LYS A 53 2.98 9.48 -6.10
C LYS A 53 2.01 8.46 -5.50
N SER A 54 2.38 7.82 -4.38
CA SER A 54 1.50 6.84 -3.72
C SER A 54 0.21 7.48 -3.17
N VAL A 55 0.29 8.71 -2.66
CA VAL A 55 -0.88 9.46 -2.21
C VAL A 55 -1.80 9.79 -3.41
N THR A 56 -1.24 10.30 -4.51
CA THR A 56 -2.01 10.60 -5.73
C THR A 56 -2.69 9.36 -6.32
N LEU A 57 -1.99 8.21 -6.37
CA LEU A 57 -2.60 6.96 -6.82
C LEU A 57 -3.80 6.55 -5.93
N LEU A 58 -3.67 6.70 -4.61
CA LEU A 58 -4.76 6.43 -3.69
C LEU A 58 -5.94 7.39 -3.94
N THR A 59 -5.69 8.69 -4.04
CA THR A 59 -6.75 9.70 -4.14
C THR A 59 -7.45 9.74 -5.51
N ASP A 60 -6.71 9.50 -6.59
CA ASP A 60 -7.19 9.76 -7.94
C ASP A 60 -7.66 8.47 -8.65
N GLU A 61 -7.13 7.31 -8.26
CA GLU A 61 -7.48 6.02 -8.88
C GLU A 61 -8.29 5.12 -7.92
N VAL A 62 -7.88 4.99 -6.66
CA VAL A 62 -8.50 4.02 -5.73
C VAL A 62 -9.78 4.55 -5.11
N LEU A 63 -9.73 5.71 -4.42
CA LEU A 63 -10.90 6.23 -3.72
C LEU A 63 -12.10 6.45 -4.65
N PRO A 64 -11.97 7.04 -5.86
CA PRO A 64 -13.09 7.22 -6.77
C PRO A 64 -13.70 5.90 -7.26
N ALA A 65 -12.91 4.83 -7.32
CA ALA A 65 -13.39 3.51 -7.72
C ALA A 65 -14.15 2.77 -6.60
N LEU A 66 -13.99 3.19 -5.34
CA LEU A 66 -14.61 2.57 -4.17
C LEU A 66 -15.89 3.26 -3.71
N GLY A 67 -16.14 4.50 -4.16
CA GLY A 67 -17.37 5.26 -3.88
C GLY A 67 -17.19 6.25 -2.74
#